data_AF-A0A925TZM6-F1
#
_entry.id   AF-A0A925TZM6-F1
#
_cell.length_a   1.000
_cell.length_b   1.000
_cell.length_c   1.000
_cell.angle_alpha   90.00
_cell.angle_beta   90.00
_cell.angle_gamma   90.00
#
_symmetry.space_group_name_H-M   'P 1'
#
loop_
_entity.id
_entity.type
_entity.pdbx_description
1 polymer ?
#
loop_
_entity_poly.entity_id
_entity_poly.type
_entity_poly.pdbx_seq_one_letter_code
_entity_poly.pdbx_strand_id
1 'polypeptide(L)'
;MNRIIKKVAVLGSGVMGSRIACHFANIGVQVILLDIIPMQLSEEEKKKPALRNKLVNDSLQMAVKQNPSPVYSQKVLKKITTGNFEDDLNKIAECDWIIEVVIESLKIKKELFEKVDVIRKPGTLITSNTSGIPIHLMIEGRSDDFKKHFCGTHF
;
A
#
# COMPACT_ATOMS: atom_id res chain seq x y z
N MET A 1 -11.08 17.86 16.64
CA MET A 1 -11.71 16.51 16.56
C MET A 1 -10.60 15.52 16.30
N ASN A 2 -10.48 14.44 17.10
CA ASN A 2 -9.40 13.46 16.94
C ASN A 2 -9.75 12.47 15.82
N ARG A 3 -8.87 12.32 14.83
CA ARG A 3 -9.03 11.36 13.74
C ARG A 3 -8.40 10.03 14.15
N ILE A 4 -9.20 8.96 14.20
CA ILE A 4 -8.74 7.62 14.57
C ILE A 4 -8.44 6.84 13.29
N ILE A 5 -7.24 6.28 13.17
CA ILE A 5 -6.85 5.40 12.07
C ILE A 5 -7.09 3.95 12.49
N LYS A 6 -8.02 3.27 11.83
CA LYS A 6 -8.34 1.85 12.11
C LYS A 6 -7.85 0.92 11.01
N LYS A 7 -7.84 1.40 9.76
CA LYS A 7 -7.42 0.63 8.58
C LYS A 7 -6.49 1.44 7.68
N VAL A 8 -5.38 0.84 7.29
CA VAL A 8 -4.35 1.43 6.43
C VAL A 8 -4.19 0.61 5.15
N ALA A 9 -4.06 1.28 4.01
CA ALA A 9 -3.57 0.65 2.78
C ALA A 9 -2.08 0.96 2.60
N VAL A 10 -1.28 -0.05 2.29
CA VAL A 10 0.12 0.10 1.88
C VAL A 10 0.23 -0.36 0.44
N LEU A 11 0.58 0.55 -0.46
CA LEU A 11 0.64 0.32 -1.90
C LEU A 11 2.10 0.13 -2.33
N GLY A 12 2.46 -1.11 -2.65
CA GLY A 12 3.83 -1.57 -2.89
C GLY A 12 4.28 -2.48 -1.74
N SER A 13 4.66 -3.72 -2.06
CA SER A 13 4.99 -4.75 -1.07
C SER A 13 6.48 -4.97 -0.85
N GLY A 14 7.35 -4.22 -1.55
CA GLY A 14 8.80 -4.33 -1.42
C GLY A 14 9.32 -4.13 0.02
N VAL A 15 10.64 -4.10 0.18
CA VAL A 15 11.30 -4.11 1.51
C VAL A 15 10.67 -3.13 2.51
N MET A 16 10.42 -1.89 2.08
CA MET A 16 9.79 -0.86 2.92
C MET A 16 8.30 -1.16 3.16
N GLY A 17 7.52 -1.41 2.11
CA GLY A 17 6.08 -1.61 2.21
C GLY A 17 5.67 -2.76 3.12
N SER A 18 6.31 -3.93 2.99
CA SER A 18 6.05 -5.07 3.88
C SER A 18 6.38 -4.77 5.35
N ARG A 19 7.45 -4.01 5.62
CA ARG A 19 7.82 -3.62 6.99
C ARG A 19 6.90 -2.56 7.57
N ILE A 20 6.47 -1.58 6.78
CA ILE A 20 5.45 -0.59 7.16
C ILE A 20 4.14 -1.31 7.51
N ALA A 21 3.73 -2.29 6.70
CA ALA A 21 2.54 -3.11 7.00
C ALA A 21 2.68 -3.86 8.33
N CYS A 22 3.84 -4.46 8.59
CA CYS A 22 4.13 -5.12 9.88
C CYS A 22 4.07 -4.12 11.05
N HIS A 23 4.61 -2.91 10.88
CA HIS A 23 4.62 -1.86 11.90
C HIS A 23 3.20 -1.48 12.34
N PHE A 24 2.30 -1.21 11.38
CA PHE A 24 0.90 -0.91 11.70
C PHE A 24 0.15 -2.11 12.29
N ALA A 25 0.40 -3.32 11.78
CA ALA A 25 -0.20 -4.53 12.33
C ALA A 25 0.20 -4.78 13.80
N ASN A 26 1.46 -4.50 14.17
CA ASN A 26 1.95 -4.63 15.55
C ASN A 26 1.17 -3.76 16.55
N ILE A 27 0.69 -2.59 16.12
CA ILE A 27 -0.12 -1.69 16.95
C ILE A 27 -1.63 -1.93 16.82
N GLY A 28 -2.03 -3.05 16.21
CA GLY A 28 -3.42 -3.50 16.13
C GLY A 28 -4.25 -2.93 14.97
N VAL A 29 -3.65 -2.09 14.13
CA VAL A 29 -4.29 -1.49 12.94
C VAL A 29 -4.45 -2.54 11.85
N GLN A 30 -5.61 -2.54 11.17
CA GLN A 30 -5.83 -3.42 10.02
C GLN A 30 -5.06 -2.87 8.81
N VAL A 31 -4.36 -3.75 8.09
CA VAL A 31 -3.57 -3.36 6.93
C VAL A 31 -4.02 -4.14 5.70
N ILE A 32 -4.24 -3.44 4.59
CA ILE A 32 -4.26 -4.04 3.27
C ILE A 32 -2.94 -3.73 2.57
N LEU A 33 -2.15 -4.76 2.30
CA LEU A 33 -0.88 -4.66 1.57
C LEU A 33 -1.15 -5.07 0.12
N LEU A 34 -0.97 -4.14 -0.80
CA LEU A 34 -1.25 -4.35 -2.22
C LEU A 34 0.02 -4.21 -3.06
N ASP A 35 0.13 -4.98 -4.13
CA ASP A 35 1.19 -4.81 -5.14
C ASP A 35 0.67 -5.09 -6.55
N ILE A 36 1.52 -4.95 -7.55
CA ILE A 36 1.26 -5.41 -8.90
C ILE A 36 1.21 -6.94 -8.97
N ILE A 37 0.55 -7.43 -10.02
CA ILE A 37 0.63 -8.84 -10.41
C ILE A 37 2.00 -9.11 -11.05
N PRO A 38 2.60 -10.30 -10.83
CA PRO A 38 3.80 -10.68 -11.55
C PRO A 38 3.64 -10.55 -13.07
N MET A 39 4.58 -9.87 -13.73
CA MET A 39 4.47 -9.54 -15.16
C MET A 39 4.52 -10.76 -16.09
N GLN A 40 4.98 -11.92 -15.61
CA GLN A 40 5.32 -13.10 -16.41
C GLN A 40 4.42 -14.31 -16.10
N LEU A 41 3.13 -14.08 -15.83
CA LEU A 41 2.16 -15.17 -15.66
C LEU A 41 1.57 -15.61 -17.01
N SER A 42 1.49 -16.91 -17.24
CA SER A 42 0.70 -17.48 -18.33
C SER A 42 -0.81 -17.25 -18.13
N GLU A 43 -1.60 -17.39 -19.21
CA GLU A 43 -3.06 -17.19 -19.14
C GLU A 43 -3.76 -18.15 -18.16
N GLU A 44 -3.22 -19.35 -17.96
CA GLU A 44 -3.73 -20.28 -16.96
C GLU A 44 -3.38 -19.86 -15.53
N GLU A 45 -2.18 -19.32 -15.32
CA GLU A 45 -1.73 -18.83 -14.02
C GLU A 45 -2.46 -17.55 -13.61
N LYS A 46 -2.80 -16.69 -14.57
CA LYS A 46 -3.62 -15.48 -14.34
C LYS A 46 -5.01 -15.81 -13.79
N LYS A 47 -5.52 -17.04 -13.96
CA LYS A 47 -6.81 -17.47 -13.38
C LYS A 47 -6.69 -17.91 -11.91
N LYS A 48 -5.47 -18.05 -11.38
CA LYS A 48 -5.21 -18.54 -10.01
C LYS A 48 -4.91 -17.33 -9.10
N PRO A 49 -5.81 -16.95 -8.17
CA PRO A 49 -5.60 -15.79 -7.30
C PRO A 49 -4.29 -15.84 -6.49
N ALA A 50 -3.88 -17.03 -6.05
CA ALA A 50 -2.63 -17.21 -5.31
C ALA A 50 -1.38 -16.80 -6.13
N LEU A 51 -1.39 -17.01 -7.46
CA LEU A 51 -0.29 -16.63 -8.34
C LEU A 51 -0.33 -15.14 -8.69
N ARG A 52 -1.53 -14.57 -8.87
CA ARG A 52 -1.72 -13.12 -9.02
C ARG A 52 -1.16 -12.35 -7.83
N ASN A 53 -1.37 -12.89 -6.62
CA ASN A 53 -0.87 -12.31 -5.37
C ASN A 53 0.53 -12.81 -4.96
N LYS A 54 1.25 -13.54 -5.82
CA LYS A 54 2.53 -14.16 -5.46
C LYS A 54 3.56 -13.13 -4.99
N LEU A 55 3.69 -12.00 -5.70
CA LEU A 55 4.65 -10.95 -5.36
C LEU A 55 4.45 -10.41 -3.94
N VAL A 56 3.21 -10.02 -3.62
CA VAL A 56 2.87 -9.46 -2.30
C VAL A 56 3.01 -10.49 -1.17
N ASN A 57 2.61 -11.75 -1.43
CA ASN A 57 2.71 -12.83 -0.47
C ASN A 57 4.17 -13.17 -0.17
N ASP A 58 5.00 -13.32 -1.21
CA ASP A 58 6.42 -13.65 -1.08
C ASP A 58 7.16 -12.52 -0.34
N SER A 59 6.87 -11.25 -0.65
CA SER A 59 7.47 -10.11 0.04
C SER A 59 7.13 -10.06 1.52
N LEU A 60 5.86 -10.27 1.89
CA LEU A 60 5.45 -10.31 3.30
C LEU A 60 6.11 -11.47 4.04
N GLN A 61 6.12 -12.67 3.43
CA GLN A 61 6.78 -13.83 4.02
C GLN A 61 8.28 -13.60 4.21
N MET A 62 8.95 -12.99 3.22
CA MET A 62 10.36 -12.67 3.29
C MET A 62 10.65 -11.66 4.40
N ALA A 63 9.79 -10.65 4.57
CA ALA A 63 9.91 -9.67 5.64
C ALA A 63 9.78 -10.33 7.02
N VAL A 64 8.78 -11.19 7.23
CA VAL A 64 8.55 -11.88 8.51
C VAL A 64 9.70 -12.80 8.90
N LYS A 65 10.37 -13.42 7.92
CA LYS A 65 11.52 -14.32 8.13
C LYS A 65 12.84 -13.59 8.41
N GLN A 66 12.91 -12.26 8.29
CA GLN A 66 14.10 -11.50 8.65
C GLN A 66 14.47 -11.67 10.13
N ASN A 67 15.75 -11.47 10.45
CA ASN A 67 16.24 -11.51 11.83
C ASN A 67 16.94 -10.17 12.18
N PRO A 68 16.40 -9.36 13.10
CA PRO A 68 15.14 -9.57 13.83
C PRO A 68 13.91 -9.46 12.92
N SER A 69 12.85 -10.17 13.29
CA SER A 69 11.57 -10.11 12.58
C SER A 69 10.90 -8.75 12.82
N PRO A 70 10.28 -8.12 11.80
CA PRO A 70 9.57 -6.85 11.99
C PRO A 70 8.24 -7.02 12.74
N VAL A 71 7.78 -8.24 13.00
CA VAL A 71 6.57 -8.52 13.78
C VAL A 71 6.91 -9.00 15.18
N TYR A 72 6.18 -8.50 16.19
CA TYR A 72 6.37 -8.92 17.58
C TYR A 72 5.80 -10.31 17.88
N SER A 73 4.77 -10.73 17.13
CA SER A 73 4.23 -12.09 17.20
C SER A 73 3.56 -12.47 15.89
N GLN A 74 3.53 -13.76 15.55
CA GLN A 74 2.86 -14.24 14.33
C GLN A 74 1.35 -13.94 14.30
N LYS A 75 0.71 -13.72 15.46
CA LYS A 75 -0.71 -13.38 15.53
C LYS A 75 -1.04 -12.05 14.85
N VAL A 76 -0.09 -11.11 14.79
CA VAL A 76 -0.32 -9.79 14.17
C VAL A 76 -0.51 -9.90 12.66
N LEU A 77 -0.01 -10.96 12.02
CA LEU A 77 -0.20 -11.18 10.58
C LEU A 77 -1.67 -11.35 10.20
N LYS A 78 -2.53 -11.76 11.14
CA LYS A 78 -3.99 -11.79 10.91
C LYS A 78 -4.61 -10.40 10.68
N LYS A 79 -3.86 -9.33 10.94
CA LYS A 79 -4.25 -7.95 10.66
C LYS A 79 -3.83 -7.49 9.26
N ILE A 80 -2.98 -8.26 8.56
CA ILE A 80 -2.49 -7.93 7.23
C ILE A 80 -3.22 -8.81 6.21
N THR A 81 -3.98 -8.17 5.34
CA THR A 81 -4.56 -8.80 4.16
C THR A 81 -3.71 -8.43 2.95
N THR A 82 -3.29 -9.43 2.17
CA THR A 82 -2.56 -9.21 0.92
C THR A 82 -3.52 -9.20 -0.28
N GLY A 83 -3.14 -8.48 -1.33
CA GLY A 83 -3.91 -8.40 -2.57
C GLY A 83 -3.12 -7.71 -3.69
N ASN A 84 -3.77 -7.45 -4.81
CA ASN A 84 -3.14 -6.78 -5.95
C ASN A 84 -3.93 -5.57 -6.48
N PHE A 85 -3.25 -4.72 -7.26
CA PHE A 85 -3.85 -3.49 -7.78
C PHE A 85 -4.95 -3.70 -8.82
N GLU A 86 -5.05 -4.86 -9.47
CA GLU A 86 -6.13 -5.13 -10.44
C GLU A 86 -7.40 -5.61 -9.73
N ASP A 87 -7.25 -6.52 -8.76
CA ASP A 87 -8.40 -7.20 -8.15
C ASP A 87 -8.90 -6.50 -6.88
N ASP A 88 -8.01 -5.80 -6.16
CA ASP A 88 -8.25 -5.39 -4.77
C ASP A 88 -8.10 -3.88 -4.53
N LEU A 89 -7.71 -3.09 -5.53
CA LEU A 89 -7.48 -1.65 -5.34
C LEU A 89 -8.74 -0.90 -4.90
N ASN A 90 -9.93 -1.38 -5.27
CA ASN A 90 -11.21 -0.83 -4.81
C ASN A 90 -11.35 -0.85 -3.27
N LYS A 91 -10.69 -1.78 -2.57
CA LYS A 91 -10.77 -1.92 -1.11
C LYS A 91 -10.11 -0.77 -0.36
N ILE A 92 -9.33 0.09 -1.02
CA ILE A 92 -8.77 1.30 -0.38
C ILE A 92 -9.85 2.31 0.01
N ALA A 93 -11.06 2.21 -0.57
CA ALA A 93 -12.21 3.04 -0.18
C ALA A 93 -12.59 2.88 1.30
N GLU A 94 -12.27 1.75 1.90
CA GLU A 94 -12.52 1.45 3.31
C GLU A 94 -11.40 1.96 4.25
N CYS A 95 -10.26 2.39 3.71
CA CYS A 95 -9.09 2.74 4.49
C CYS A 95 -9.16 4.19 4.99
N ASP A 96 -8.58 4.47 6.15
CA ASP A 96 -8.53 5.82 6.73
C ASP A 96 -7.27 6.57 6.29
N TRP A 97 -6.24 5.82 5.90
CA TRP A 97 -4.95 6.28 5.44
C TRP A 97 -4.38 5.33 4.38
N ILE A 98 -3.92 5.88 3.28
CA ILE A 98 -3.26 5.20 2.16
C ILE A 98 -1.81 5.67 2.10
N ILE A 99 -0.87 4.72 2.13
CA ILE A 99 0.58 4.96 2.08
C ILE A 99 1.12 4.37 0.78
N GLU A 100 1.67 5.21 -0.06
CA GLU A 100 2.32 4.84 -1.31
C GLU A 100 3.80 4.56 -1.07
N VAL A 101 4.24 3.37 -1.47
CA VAL A 101 5.60 2.82 -1.28
C VAL A 101 6.02 2.00 -2.52
N VAL A 102 5.62 2.44 -3.72
CA VAL A 102 6.02 1.84 -4.99
C VAL A 102 7.39 2.37 -5.43
N ILE A 103 7.89 1.84 -6.54
CA ILE A 103 9.18 2.23 -7.09
C ILE A 103 9.29 3.74 -7.32
N GLU A 104 10.50 4.29 -7.16
CA GLU A 104 10.76 5.74 -7.17
C GLU A 104 10.73 6.32 -8.60
N SER A 105 9.53 6.35 -9.18
CA SER A 105 9.24 6.87 -10.51
C SER A 105 8.03 7.78 -10.47
N LEU A 106 8.21 9.06 -10.82
CA LEU A 106 7.13 10.05 -10.82
C LEU A 106 5.95 9.61 -11.70
N LYS A 107 6.23 9.00 -12.85
CA LYS A 107 5.20 8.51 -13.77
C LYS A 107 4.32 7.45 -13.10
N ILE A 108 4.93 6.43 -12.52
CA ILE A 108 4.21 5.31 -11.88
C ILE A 108 3.41 5.81 -10.67
N LYS A 109 4.00 6.69 -9.86
CA LYS A 109 3.28 7.29 -8.74
C LYS A 109 2.08 8.12 -9.20
N LYS A 110 2.23 8.94 -10.25
CA LYS A 110 1.10 9.72 -10.84
C LYS A 110 -0.02 8.81 -11.34
N GLU A 111 0.31 7.75 -12.08
CA GLU A 111 -0.67 6.77 -12.58
C GLU A 111 -1.41 6.05 -11.44
N LEU A 112 -0.70 5.67 -10.38
CA LEU A 112 -1.31 5.09 -9.19
C LEU A 112 -2.20 6.10 -8.47
N PHE A 113 -1.73 7.33 -8.26
CA PHE A 113 -2.49 8.37 -7.60
C PHE A 113 -3.77 8.74 -8.35
N GLU A 114 -3.82 8.55 -9.68
CA GLU A 114 -5.04 8.76 -10.45
C GLU A 114 -6.14 7.79 -10.03
N LYS A 115 -5.79 6.51 -9.97
CA LYS A 115 -6.70 5.46 -9.52
C LYS A 115 -7.09 5.66 -8.05
N VAL A 116 -6.11 6.02 -7.21
CA VAL A 116 -6.35 6.26 -5.79
C VAL A 116 -7.30 7.44 -5.57
N ASP A 117 -7.14 8.54 -6.30
CA ASP A 117 -8.00 9.72 -6.16
C ASP A 117 -9.45 9.42 -6.52
N VAL A 118 -9.68 8.58 -7.54
CA VAL A 118 -11.03 8.15 -7.95
C VAL A 118 -11.67 7.20 -6.92
N ILE A 119 -10.91 6.28 -6.33
CA ILE A 119 -11.46 5.18 -5.54
C ILE A 119 -11.61 5.54 -4.05
N ARG A 120 -10.68 6.33 -3.49
CA ARG A 120 -10.67 6.64 -2.05
C ARG A 120 -11.94 7.40 -1.63
N LYS A 121 -12.34 7.27 -0.37
CA LYS A 121 -13.36 8.16 0.20
C LYS A 121 -12.81 9.59 0.38
N PRO A 122 -13.63 10.64 0.21
CA PRO A 122 -13.22 12.02 0.47
C PRO A 122 -12.61 12.19 1.86
N GLY A 123 -11.60 13.05 1.96
CA GLY A 123 -10.89 13.30 3.20
C GLY A 123 -9.90 12.21 3.64
N THR A 124 -9.79 11.07 2.95
CA THR A 124 -8.77 10.03 3.26
C THR A 124 -7.37 10.61 3.26
N LEU A 125 -6.52 10.27 4.25
CA LEU A 125 -5.11 10.68 4.23
C LEU A 125 -4.39 9.89 3.14
N ILE A 126 -3.60 10.57 2.32
CA ILE A 126 -2.74 9.93 1.32
C ILE A 126 -1.33 10.38 1.58
N THR A 127 -0.39 9.45 1.64
CA THR A 127 1.01 9.79 1.83
C THR A 127 1.92 9.04 0.90
N SER A 128 3.08 9.60 0.62
CA SER A 128 4.14 8.93 -0.12
C SER A 128 5.36 8.76 0.77
N ASN A 129 5.97 7.57 0.69
CA ASN A 129 7.27 7.26 1.28
C ASN A 129 8.44 7.66 0.37
N THR A 130 8.21 8.55 -0.62
CA THR A 130 9.29 9.06 -1.48
C THR A 130 10.41 9.70 -0.65
N SER A 131 11.65 9.53 -1.11
CA SER A 131 12.84 10.17 -0.53
C SER A 131 13.33 11.33 -1.39
N GLY A 132 13.04 11.32 -2.70
CA GLY A 132 13.67 12.24 -3.65
C GLY A 132 12.72 13.00 -4.57
N ILE A 133 11.44 12.62 -4.65
CA ILE A 133 10.49 13.27 -5.56
C ILE A 133 9.79 14.43 -4.84
N PRO A 134 9.87 15.67 -5.37
CA PRO A 134 9.14 16.79 -4.81
C PRO A 134 7.63 16.54 -4.74
N ILE A 135 7.02 16.80 -3.57
CA ILE A 135 5.60 16.54 -3.32
C ILE A 135 4.69 17.21 -4.35
N HIS A 136 4.96 18.48 -4.69
CA HIS A 136 4.11 19.24 -5.61
C HIS A 136 4.04 18.61 -7.01
N LEU A 137 5.08 17.91 -7.45
CA LEU A 137 5.07 17.20 -8.73
C LEU A 137 4.15 15.98 -8.69
N MET A 138 4.09 15.26 -7.55
CA MET A 138 3.26 14.06 -7.42
C MET A 138 1.76 14.37 -7.40
N ILE A 139 1.37 15.53 -6.86
CA ILE A 139 -0.04 15.92 -6.68
C ILE A 139 -0.60 16.79 -7.83
N GLU A 140 0.21 17.03 -8.85
CA GLU A 140 -0.20 17.76 -10.05
C GLU A 140 -1.35 17.05 -10.77
N GLY A 141 -2.40 17.79 -11.13
CA GLY A 141 -3.59 17.21 -11.78
C GLY A 141 -4.47 16.33 -10.89
N ARG A 142 -4.29 16.38 -9.56
CA ARG A 142 -5.19 15.72 -8.58
C ARG A 142 -6.31 16.64 -8.12
N SER A 143 -7.36 16.04 -7.56
CA SER A 143 -8.49 16.77 -6.98
C SER A 143 -8.04 17.66 -5.82
N ASP A 144 -8.79 18.72 -5.54
CA ASP A 144 -8.48 19.62 -4.42
C ASP A 144 -8.57 18.90 -3.07
N ASP A 145 -9.50 17.95 -2.94
CA ASP A 145 -9.59 17.10 -1.76
C ASP A 145 -8.35 16.22 -1.61
N PHE A 146 -7.81 15.66 -2.70
CA PHE A 146 -6.58 14.87 -2.64
C PHE A 146 -5.40 15.72 -2.18
N LYS A 147 -5.21 16.88 -2.81
CA LYS A 147 -4.12 17.81 -2.48
C LYS A 147 -4.19 18.25 -1.02
N LYS A 148 -5.40 18.53 -0.51
CA LYS A 148 -5.64 18.94 0.88
C LYS A 148 -5.29 17.85 1.90
N HIS A 149 -5.36 16.58 1.51
CA HIS A 149 -5.12 15.44 2.40
C HIS A 149 -3.84 14.66 2.05
N PHE A 150 -2.98 15.21 1.19
CA PHE A 150 -1.72 14.60 0.80
C PHE A 150 -0.56 15.15 1.61
N CYS A 151 0.33 14.28 2.09
CA CYS A 151 1.63 14.70 2.63
C CYS A 151 2.74 13.64 2.41
N GLY A 152 3.98 13.97 2.75
CA GLY A 152 5.06 12.99 2.77
C GLY A 152 5.10 12.26 4.12
N THR A 153 5.31 10.95 4.10
CA THR A 153 5.64 10.17 5.30
C THR A 153 6.82 9.27 4.97
N HIS A 154 8.01 9.73 5.34
CA HIS A 154 9.28 9.09 5.03
C HIS A 154 9.73 8.25 6.24
N PHE A 155 9.76 6.93 6.04
CA PHE A 155 10.11 5.91 7.05
C PHE A 155 11.59 5.53 7.02
#